data_AF-A0A3L8NYR7-F1
#
_entry.id   AF-A0A3L8NYR7-F1
#
_cell.length_a   1.000
_cell.length_b   1.000
_cell.length_c   1.000
_cell.angle_alpha   90.00
_cell.angle_beta   90.00
_cell.angle_gamma   90.00
#
_symmetry.space_group_name_H-M   'P 1'
#
loop_
_entity.id
_entity.type
_entity.pdbx_description
1 polymer ?
#
loop_
_entity_poly.entity_id
_entity_poly.type
_entity_poly.pdbx_seq_one_letter_code
_entity_poly.pdbx_strand_id
1 'polypeptide(L)'
;MNDTELDRALAASDPYPDGVPLDPRLEAAQRQLLEEIVHGPAARRPPLQRTVVLLAGVAAVVVLLVVVSTVVGRRASAPAPAPAASTTPSATTSTTTSTTSSTTSSATPSASSTAVATYSADNLALAASGPRLVLDAPGWSVTHLAMDDRTGEMGFGSGTRTLEVDWYPASSYAGYRDDRARVSAVRPLRMLGVEGRMVTYERGDYAVMLPPARGIFVEIRSQGLPGLAGYRALVAQLRQVDARTWLASLPSTVVVPDATTTTDLLAGIPLPPGFDRDVLSATGPQDSYQYGVKITGAVACGWLRSWTDGDAAARQRAVQALSTSHDWAILKQMSASGDFPAVVWQYADDLAAGRAPTGFEGALGCAH
;
A
#
# COMPACT_ATOMS: atom_id res chain seq x y z
N MET A 1 -30.98 -1.89 -8.59
CA MET A 1 -30.01 -2.56 -9.48
C MET A 1 -29.76 -3.93 -8.91
N ASN A 2 -29.95 -4.99 -9.69
CA ASN A 2 -29.62 -6.36 -9.25
C ASN A 2 -28.13 -6.67 -9.49
N ASP A 3 -27.61 -7.77 -8.91
CA ASP A 3 -26.20 -8.15 -9.00
C ASP A 3 -25.74 -8.29 -10.46
N THR A 4 -26.57 -8.82 -11.35
CA THR A 4 -26.24 -8.97 -12.78
C THR A 4 -26.12 -7.62 -13.51
N GLU A 5 -26.97 -6.65 -13.17
CA GLU A 5 -26.88 -5.29 -13.70
C GLU A 5 -25.64 -4.56 -13.18
N LEU A 6 -25.31 -4.75 -11.90
CA LEU A 6 -24.08 -4.25 -11.31
C LEU A 6 -22.86 -4.86 -12.02
N ASP A 7 -22.77 -6.18 -12.13
CA ASP A 7 -21.66 -6.87 -12.79
C ASP A 7 -21.49 -6.41 -14.24
N ARG A 8 -22.59 -6.20 -14.97
CA ARG A 8 -22.54 -5.64 -16.33
C ARG A 8 -22.03 -4.20 -16.35
N ALA A 9 -22.46 -3.36 -15.41
CA ALA A 9 -21.96 -1.99 -15.28
C ALA A 9 -20.47 -1.95 -14.88
N LEU A 10 -20.03 -2.86 -14.01
CA LEU A 10 -18.63 -3.01 -13.58
C LEU A 10 -17.76 -3.52 -14.74
N ALA A 11 -18.20 -4.53 -15.51
CA ALA A 11 -17.50 -4.99 -16.70
C ALA A 11 -17.40 -3.89 -17.78
N ALA A 12 -18.46 -3.10 -17.95
CA ALA A 12 -18.45 -1.91 -18.79
C ALA A 12 -17.57 -0.77 -18.23
N SER A 13 -17.00 -0.92 -17.03
CA SER A 13 -16.08 0.03 -16.36
C SER A 13 -14.61 -0.43 -16.37
N ASP A 14 -14.32 -1.64 -16.86
CA ASP A 14 -12.97 -2.17 -17.16
C ASP A 14 -11.98 -1.46 -18.13
N PRO A 15 -10.95 -0.70 -17.69
CA PRO A 15 -10.09 0.12 -18.56
C PRO A 15 -9.41 -0.63 -19.70
N TYR A 16 -9.10 -1.90 -19.52
CA TYR A 16 -8.52 -2.74 -20.56
C TYR A 16 -9.36 -4.02 -20.68
N PRO A 17 -10.45 -3.99 -21.46
CA PRO A 17 -11.40 -5.10 -21.50
C PRO A 17 -10.70 -6.39 -21.93
N ASP A 18 -10.87 -7.42 -21.12
CA ASP A 18 -10.60 -8.80 -21.52
C ASP A 18 -11.35 -9.08 -22.83
N GLY A 19 -10.61 -9.50 -23.87
CA GLY A 19 -11.20 -9.78 -25.18
C GLY A 19 -10.44 -9.28 -26.40
N VAL A 20 -9.26 -8.67 -26.26
CA VAL A 20 -8.26 -8.88 -27.32
C VAL A 20 -7.85 -10.34 -27.18
N PRO A 21 -8.20 -11.24 -28.11
CA PRO A 21 -7.73 -12.61 -28.04
C PRO A 21 -6.22 -12.54 -27.90
N LEU A 22 -5.65 -13.14 -26.84
CA LEU A 22 -4.23 -13.41 -26.81
C LEU A 22 -3.93 -14.08 -28.15
N ASP A 23 -3.04 -13.45 -28.94
CA ASP A 23 -2.70 -13.96 -30.25
C ASP A 23 -2.41 -15.47 -30.09
N PRO A 24 -3.11 -16.38 -30.78
CA PRO A 24 -2.87 -17.82 -30.64
C PRO A 24 -1.40 -18.19 -30.92
N ARG A 25 -0.63 -17.30 -31.58
CA ARG A 25 0.83 -17.41 -31.73
C ARG A 25 1.60 -17.22 -30.42
N LEU A 26 1.11 -16.42 -29.47
CA LEU A 26 1.70 -16.26 -28.14
C LEU A 26 1.52 -17.50 -27.28
N GLU A 27 0.35 -18.15 -27.32
CA GLU A 27 0.16 -19.45 -26.66
C GLU A 27 1.07 -20.54 -27.24
N ALA A 28 1.25 -20.54 -28.57
CA ALA A 28 2.17 -21.48 -29.23
C ALA A 28 3.63 -21.20 -28.84
N ALA A 29 4.04 -19.92 -28.76
CA ALA A 29 5.37 -19.52 -28.33
C ALA A 29 5.62 -19.85 -26.85
N GLN A 30 4.62 -19.71 -25.97
CA GLN A 30 4.71 -20.10 -24.56
C GLN A 30 4.85 -21.62 -24.41
N ARG A 31 4.08 -22.41 -25.17
CA ARG A 31 4.22 -23.88 -25.19
C ARG A 31 5.59 -24.31 -25.71
N GLN A 32 6.08 -23.68 -26.78
CA GLN A 32 7.40 -23.96 -27.34
C GLN A 32 8.53 -23.62 -26.36
N LEU A 33 8.43 -22.49 -25.63
CA LEU A 33 9.42 -22.10 -24.62
C LEU A 33 9.40 -23.06 -23.42
N LEU A 34 8.22 -23.52 -23.00
CA LEU A 34 8.07 -24.52 -21.94
C LEU A 34 8.64 -25.88 -22.36
N GLU A 35 8.40 -26.33 -23.59
CA GLU A 35 9.01 -27.55 -24.13
C GLU A 35 10.53 -27.43 -24.25
N GLU A 36 11.05 -26.26 -24.65
CA GLU A 36 12.49 -26.02 -24.74
C GLU A 36 13.17 -26.00 -23.36
N ILE A 37 12.50 -25.49 -22.31
CA ILE A 37 13.02 -25.51 -20.93
C ILE A 37 12.98 -26.92 -20.34
N VAL A 38 11.95 -27.71 -20.64
CA VAL A 38 11.78 -29.07 -20.11
C VAL A 38 12.69 -30.07 -20.83
N HIS A 39 12.99 -29.86 -22.11
CA HIS A 39 13.76 -30.81 -22.94
C HIS A 39 15.14 -30.30 -23.39
N GLY A 40 15.50 -29.05 -23.09
CA GLY A 40 16.80 -28.49 -23.39
C GLY A 40 17.92 -29.13 -22.54
N PRO A 41 19.12 -29.38 -23.11
CA PRO A 41 20.25 -29.90 -22.36
C PRO A 41 20.63 -28.91 -21.26
N ALA A 42 20.72 -29.40 -20.01
CA ALA A 42 21.08 -28.60 -18.85
C ALA A 42 22.39 -27.83 -19.10
N ALA A 43 22.32 -26.49 -19.15
CA ALA A 43 23.49 -25.64 -19.32
C ALA A 43 24.48 -25.88 -18.17
N ARG A 44 25.72 -26.25 -18.52
CA ARG A 44 26.83 -26.42 -17.57
C ARG A 44 27.09 -25.10 -16.85
N ARG A 45 26.89 -25.09 -15.53
CA ARG A 45 27.21 -23.95 -14.66
C ARG A 45 28.74 -23.72 -14.63
N PRO A 46 29.24 -22.51 -14.90
CA PRO A 46 30.62 -22.16 -14.57
C PRO A 46 30.81 -22.03 -13.04
N PRO A 47 32.03 -22.25 -12.52
CA PRO A 47 32.31 -22.23 -11.09
C PRO A 47 32.15 -20.82 -10.49
N LEU A 48 31.44 -20.74 -9.37
CA LEU A 48 31.15 -19.54 -8.59
C LEU A 48 32.40 -19.08 -7.80
N GLN A 49 32.95 -17.92 -8.16
CA GLN A 49 33.85 -17.17 -7.27
C GLN A 49 33.00 -16.39 -6.26
N ARG A 50 33.17 -16.75 -4.97
CA ARG A 50 32.55 -16.06 -3.83
C ARG A 50 33.26 -14.71 -3.61
N THR A 51 32.52 -13.62 -3.80
CA THR A 51 32.91 -12.32 -3.25
C THR A 51 31.84 -11.93 -2.24
N VAL A 52 32.24 -11.76 -0.98
CA VAL A 52 31.38 -11.29 0.12
C VAL A 52 31.38 -9.77 0.07
N VAL A 53 30.21 -9.16 -0.13
CA VAL A 53 30.01 -7.71 0.01
C VAL A 53 28.92 -7.50 1.04
N LEU A 54 29.29 -6.87 2.15
CA LEU A 54 28.40 -6.33 3.17
C LEU A 54 27.75 -5.06 2.61
N LEU A 55 26.41 -5.03 2.53
CA LEU A 55 25.65 -3.82 2.19
C LEU A 55 24.73 -3.47 3.35
N ALA A 56 24.99 -2.30 3.92
CA ALA A 56 24.14 -1.61 4.88
C ALA A 56 22.91 -1.05 4.16
N GLY A 57 21.72 -1.34 4.69
CA GLY A 57 20.45 -0.83 4.17
C GLY A 57 20.25 0.63 4.53
N VAL A 58 19.99 1.46 3.52
CA VAL A 58 19.46 2.81 3.65
C VAL A 58 18.06 2.78 3.08
N ALA A 59 17.05 2.91 3.94
CA ALA A 59 15.69 3.21 3.53
C ALA A 59 15.63 4.71 3.23
N ALA A 60 15.42 5.07 1.96
CA ALA A 60 15.21 6.45 1.54
C ALA A 60 13.71 6.66 1.33
N VAL A 61 13.06 7.31 2.30
CA VAL A 61 11.73 7.91 2.12
C VAL A 61 11.94 9.22 1.36
N VAL A 62 11.49 9.29 0.11
CA VAL A 62 11.48 10.53 -0.68
C VAL A 62 10.19 11.28 -0.38
N VAL A 63 10.23 12.21 0.58
CA VAL A 63 9.23 13.27 0.71
C VAL A 63 9.71 14.44 -0.15
N LEU A 64 9.04 14.70 -1.26
CA LEU A 64 9.36 15.80 -2.17
C LEU A 64 8.71 17.10 -1.65
N LEU A 65 9.35 17.73 -0.65
CA LEU A 65 9.01 19.06 -0.17
C LEU A 65 9.89 20.11 -0.86
N VAL A 66 9.28 20.91 -1.74
CA VAL A 66 9.90 22.16 -2.23
C VAL A 66 9.73 23.20 -1.13
N VAL A 67 10.74 23.34 -0.26
CA VAL A 67 10.88 24.46 0.67
C VAL A 67 12.10 25.28 0.26
N VAL A 68 11.86 26.44 -0.32
CA VAL A 68 12.87 27.48 -0.48
C VAL A 68 13.06 28.13 0.89
N SER A 69 14.25 28.00 1.47
CA SER A 69 14.68 28.89 2.56
C SER A 69 16.20 29.02 2.61
N THR A 70 16.64 30.27 2.48
CA THR A 70 18.00 30.76 2.64
C THR A 70 18.36 31.00 4.12
N VAL A 71 19.64 30.78 4.43
CA VAL A 71 20.50 31.50 5.41
C VAL A 71 20.73 30.90 6.83
N VAL A 72 21.98 30.41 6.98
CA VAL A 72 23.01 30.65 8.03
C VAL A 72 22.76 30.22 9.49
N GLY A 73 23.39 29.10 9.86
CA GLY A 73 24.59 29.09 10.73
C GLY A 73 24.42 29.01 12.26
N ARG A 74 24.84 27.87 12.86
CA ARG A 74 26.01 27.74 13.79
C ARG A 74 26.09 26.34 14.42
N ARG A 75 27.33 25.85 14.55
CA ARG A 75 27.76 24.61 15.23
C ARG A 75 27.89 24.82 16.75
N ALA A 76 27.50 23.82 17.55
CA ALA A 76 28.11 23.42 18.83
C ALA A 76 27.54 22.03 19.19
N SER A 77 28.32 20.94 19.06
CA SER A 77 29.05 20.25 20.15
C SER A 77 28.16 19.48 21.12
N ALA A 78 28.12 18.16 20.92
CA ALA A 78 27.62 17.16 21.86
C ALA A 78 28.60 16.91 23.03
N PRO A 79 28.10 16.33 24.14
CA PRO A 79 28.86 15.30 24.83
C PRO A 79 28.06 13.99 25.02
N ALA A 80 28.83 12.91 25.09
CA ALA A 80 28.46 11.51 25.13
C ALA A 80 27.66 11.07 26.39
N PRO A 81 26.92 9.94 26.32
CA PRO A 81 26.27 9.33 27.47
C PRO A 81 27.18 8.33 28.20
N ALA A 82 26.99 8.21 29.52
CA ALA A 82 27.53 7.14 30.36
C ALA A 82 26.39 6.32 31.00
N PRO A 83 26.64 5.06 31.39
CA PRO A 83 25.64 3.98 31.49
C PRO A 83 25.19 3.71 32.93
N ALA A 84 24.03 3.06 33.12
CA ALA A 84 23.83 2.09 34.21
C ALA A 84 22.46 1.38 34.18
N ALA A 85 22.50 0.15 34.70
CA ALA A 85 21.45 -0.60 35.38
C ALA A 85 20.46 -1.42 34.54
N SER A 86 20.93 -2.62 34.21
CA SER A 86 20.11 -3.82 34.04
C SER A 86 19.46 -4.22 35.36
N THR A 87 18.13 -4.32 35.40
CA THR A 87 17.40 -5.03 36.47
C THR A 87 16.48 -6.08 35.86
N THR A 88 16.90 -7.33 36.02
CA THR A 88 16.14 -8.56 35.81
C THR A 88 15.04 -8.70 36.89
N PRO A 89 13.86 -9.23 36.54
CA PRO A 89 13.22 -10.16 37.46
C PRO A 89 12.75 -11.46 36.80
N SER A 90 13.20 -12.55 37.43
CA SER A 90 12.50 -13.79 37.79
C SER A 90 11.46 -14.39 36.85
N ALA A 91 11.85 -15.52 36.27
CA ALA A 91 10.97 -16.53 35.72
C ALA A 91 10.13 -17.18 36.85
N THR A 92 8.81 -17.17 36.71
CA THR A 92 7.90 -18.03 37.47
C THR A 92 7.46 -19.18 36.58
N THR A 93 7.93 -20.37 36.90
CA THR A 93 7.55 -21.63 36.25
C THR A 93 6.20 -22.08 36.80
N SER A 94 5.14 -21.98 36.00
CA SER A 94 3.85 -22.60 36.31
C SER A 94 3.77 -23.97 35.62
N THR A 95 3.83 -25.01 36.43
CA THR A 95 3.59 -26.41 36.05
C THR A 95 2.10 -26.63 35.85
N THR A 96 1.63 -26.76 34.60
CA THR A 96 0.24 -27.11 34.30
C THR A 96 0.17 -28.59 33.89
N THR A 97 -0.47 -29.38 34.75
CA THR A 97 -0.80 -30.79 34.55
C THR A 97 -1.73 -30.95 33.35
N SER A 98 -1.24 -31.63 32.31
CA SER A 98 -2.03 -31.98 31.12
C SER A 98 -2.75 -33.31 31.38
N THR A 99 -4.08 -33.24 31.53
CA THR A 99 -4.97 -34.41 31.56
C THR A 99 -5.34 -34.78 30.14
N THR A 100 -4.78 -35.88 29.64
CA THR A 100 -5.07 -36.42 28.31
C THR A 100 -6.42 -37.16 28.35
N SER A 101 -7.47 -36.56 27.82
CA SER A 101 -8.74 -37.23 27.51
C SER A 101 -8.86 -37.41 26.00
N SER A 102 -8.56 -38.62 25.55
CA SER A 102 -8.77 -39.08 24.17
C SER A 102 -10.25 -39.44 23.98
N THR A 103 -11.00 -38.52 23.35
CA THR A 103 -12.36 -38.78 22.87
C THR A 103 -12.33 -38.90 21.35
N THR A 104 -12.47 -40.12 20.86
CA THR A 104 -12.57 -40.45 19.43
C THR A 104 -13.94 -40.03 18.91
N SER A 105 -14.07 -38.79 18.45
CA SER A 105 -15.26 -38.31 17.73
C SER A 105 -15.06 -38.52 16.23
N SER A 106 -15.83 -39.46 15.67
CA SER A 106 -15.99 -39.64 14.23
C SER A 106 -16.65 -38.38 13.64
N ALA A 107 -15.84 -37.49 13.06
CA ALA A 107 -16.30 -36.28 12.40
C ALA A 107 -16.67 -36.59 10.94
N THR A 108 -17.97 -36.51 10.66
CA THR A 108 -18.50 -36.34 9.30
C THR A 108 -17.89 -35.07 8.68
N PRO A 109 -17.39 -35.08 7.43
CA PRO A 109 -16.85 -33.89 6.80
C PRO A 109 -17.97 -32.86 6.59
N SER A 110 -18.07 -31.88 7.50
CA SER A 110 -18.85 -30.67 7.28
C SER A 110 -18.27 -29.97 6.07
N ALA A 111 -19.01 -29.98 4.97
CA ALA A 111 -18.76 -29.13 3.82
C ALA A 111 -18.69 -27.69 4.34
N SER A 112 -17.47 -27.15 4.40
CA SER A 112 -17.25 -25.77 4.79
C SER A 112 -17.79 -24.90 3.65
N SER A 113 -19.04 -24.47 3.82
CA SER A 113 -19.63 -23.38 3.04
C SER A 113 -18.68 -22.20 3.17
N THR A 114 -17.93 -21.93 2.11
CA THR A 114 -17.10 -20.73 2.03
C THR A 114 -18.09 -19.58 1.89
N ALA A 115 -18.41 -18.93 3.01
CA ALA A 115 -19.26 -17.77 3.01
C ALA A 115 -18.67 -16.76 2.02
N VAL A 116 -19.44 -16.45 0.96
CA VAL A 116 -19.04 -15.45 -0.02
C VAL A 116 -18.96 -14.12 0.72
N ALA A 117 -17.78 -13.50 0.75
CA ALA A 117 -17.63 -12.18 1.33
C ALA A 117 -18.58 -11.20 0.63
N THR A 118 -19.39 -10.50 1.42
CA THR A 118 -20.29 -9.45 0.94
C THR A 118 -19.56 -8.12 1.03
N TYR A 119 -19.34 -7.46 -0.10
CA TYR A 119 -18.75 -6.12 -0.18
C TYR A 119 -19.85 -5.07 -0.34
N SER A 120 -19.64 -3.86 0.20
CA SER A 120 -20.55 -2.73 -0.06
C SER A 120 -20.51 -2.31 -1.53
N ALA A 121 -21.57 -1.66 -2.01
CA ALA A 121 -21.63 -1.14 -3.37
C ALA A 121 -20.51 -0.11 -3.64
N ASP A 122 -20.18 0.72 -2.66
CA ASP A 122 -19.13 1.74 -2.78
C ASP A 122 -17.74 1.09 -2.92
N ASN A 123 -17.46 0.03 -2.16
CA ASN A 123 -16.21 -0.72 -2.28
C ASN A 123 -16.08 -1.39 -3.65
N LEU A 124 -17.17 -1.94 -4.19
CA LEU A 124 -17.19 -2.51 -5.53
C LEU A 124 -17.00 -1.45 -6.61
N ALA A 125 -17.65 -0.29 -6.48
CA ALA A 125 -17.52 0.82 -7.42
C ALA A 125 -16.10 1.39 -7.44
N LEU A 126 -15.47 1.52 -6.27
CA LEU A 126 -14.11 2.02 -6.14
C LEU A 126 -13.08 1.00 -6.62
N ALA A 127 -13.24 -0.28 -6.30
CA ALA A 127 -12.44 -1.34 -6.94
C ALA A 127 -12.62 -1.34 -8.47
N ALA A 128 -13.82 -0.99 -8.97
CA ALA A 128 -14.09 -0.88 -10.39
C ALA A 128 -13.47 0.37 -11.07
N SER A 129 -13.08 1.40 -10.32
CA SER A 129 -12.39 2.57 -10.89
C SER A 129 -10.89 2.36 -11.09
N GLY A 130 -10.29 1.43 -10.34
CA GLY A 130 -8.87 1.06 -10.45
C GLY A 130 -8.55 0.08 -11.59
N PRO A 131 -7.27 -0.33 -11.74
CA PRO A 131 -6.83 -1.25 -12.80
C PRO A 131 -7.13 -2.73 -12.52
N ARG A 132 -7.45 -3.11 -11.27
CA ARG A 132 -7.77 -4.50 -10.84
C ARG A 132 -6.81 -5.57 -11.34
N LEU A 133 -5.52 -5.31 -11.15
CA LEU A 133 -4.49 -6.27 -11.50
C LEU A 133 -4.21 -7.20 -10.32
N VAL A 134 -4.14 -8.50 -10.60
CA VAL A 134 -3.72 -9.55 -9.66
C VAL A 134 -2.45 -10.19 -10.20
N LEU A 135 -1.47 -10.39 -9.34
CA LEU A 135 -0.23 -11.09 -9.67
C LEU A 135 -0.33 -12.57 -9.27
N ASP A 136 -0.42 -13.45 -10.24
CA ASP A 136 -0.50 -14.90 -10.04
C ASP A 136 0.89 -15.55 -10.10
N ALA A 137 1.79 -15.09 -9.22
CA ALA A 137 3.19 -15.53 -9.20
C ALA A 137 3.55 -16.23 -7.89
N PRO A 138 4.06 -17.48 -7.91
CA PRO A 138 4.41 -18.20 -6.69
C PRO A 138 5.41 -17.43 -5.82
N GLY A 139 5.08 -17.31 -4.53
CA GLY A 139 5.91 -16.63 -3.53
C GLY A 139 5.84 -15.10 -3.58
N TRP A 140 4.91 -14.52 -4.32
CA TRP A 140 4.55 -13.10 -4.27
C TRP A 140 3.27 -12.89 -3.49
N SER A 141 3.19 -11.78 -2.76
CA SER A 141 1.99 -11.35 -2.06
C SER A 141 1.85 -9.84 -2.13
N VAL A 142 0.64 -9.32 -1.99
CA VAL A 142 0.42 -7.88 -1.78
C VAL A 142 1.09 -7.47 -0.48
N THR A 143 1.95 -6.45 -0.53
CA THR A 143 2.67 -5.88 0.62
C THR A 143 2.19 -4.48 0.97
N HIS A 144 1.59 -3.77 0.02
CA HIS A 144 1.11 -2.40 0.18
C HIS A 144 -0.12 -2.18 -0.70
N LEU A 145 -1.09 -1.43 -0.20
CA LEU A 145 -2.21 -0.94 -0.99
C LEU A 145 -2.66 0.42 -0.46
N ALA A 146 -2.65 1.42 -1.32
CA ALA A 146 -3.25 2.73 -1.05
C ALA A 146 -4.03 3.16 -2.28
N MET A 147 -5.28 3.57 -2.12
CA MET A 147 -6.04 4.13 -3.25
C MET A 147 -7.07 5.16 -2.83
N ASP A 148 -7.40 6.00 -3.81
CA ASP A 148 -8.58 6.87 -3.86
C ASP A 148 -9.32 6.68 -5.19
N ASP A 149 -10.18 7.63 -5.59
CA ASP A 149 -11.06 7.49 -6.74
C ASP A 149 -10.30 7.36 -8.08
N ARG A 150 -9.11 7.96 -8.20
CA ARG A 150 -8.37 8.05 -9.48
C ARG A 150 -6.87 7.83 -9.38
N THR A 151 -6.33 7.77 -8.18
CA THR A 151 -4.94 7.43 -7.92
C THR A 151 -4.85 6.23 -7.00
N GLY A 152 -3.73 5.55 -7.08
CA GLY A 152 -3.40 4.53 -6.11
C GLY A 152 -2.16 3.76 -6.49
N GLU A 153 -1.75 2.94 -5.56
CA GLU A 153 -0.55 2.15 -5.58
C GLU A 153 -0.86 0.78 -4.98
N MET A 154 -0.40 -0.27 -5.65
CA MET A 154 -0.41 -1.63 -5.14
C MET A 154 1.00 -2.20 -5.26
N GLY A 155 1.59 -2.55 -4.12
CA GLY A 155 2.89 -3.21 -4.04
C GLY A 155 2.73 -4.72 -3.87
N PHE A 156 3.52 -5.49 -4.62
CA PHE A 156 3.75 -6.92 -4.43
C PHE A 156 5.21 -7.16 -4.01
N GLY A 157 5.43 -8.10 -3.10
CA GLY A 157 6.76 -8.44 -2.59
C GLY A 157 7.06 -9.93 -2.61
N SER A 158 8.35 -10.25 -2.85
CA SER A 158 8.90 -11.61 -2.72
C SER A 158 10.36 -11.57 -2.28
N GLY A 159 10.59 -11.55 -0.96
CA GLY A 159 11.92 -11.33 -0.38
C GLY A 159 12.41 -9.91 -0.67
N THR A 160 13.54 -9.77 -1.33
CA THR A 160 14.11 -8.46 -1.73
C THR A 160 13.59 -7.94 -3.08
N ARG A 161 12.61 -8.62 -3.68
CA ARG A 161 12.04 -8.27 -4.98
C ARG A 161 10.70 -7.60 -4.79
N THR A 162 10.45 -6.56 -5.56
CA THR A 162 9.19 -5.80 -5.52
C THR A 162 8.62 -5.59 -6.90
N LEU A 163 7.31 -5.43 -6.97
CA LEU A 163 6.55 -5.00 -8.14
C LEU A 163 5.50 -4.01 -7.66
N GLU A 164 5.58 -2.78 -8.12
CA GLU A 164 4.64 -1.70 -7.85
C GLU A 164 3.73 -1.55 -9.07
N VAL A 165 2.44 -1.39 -8.81
CA VAL A 165 1.41 -1.04 -9.78
C VAL A 165 0.82 0.28 -9.32
N ASP A 166 1.25 1.35 -9.96
CA ASP A 166 0.74 2.70 -9.74
C ASP A 166 -0.32 3.04 -10.79
N TRP A 167 -1.35 3.77 -10.40
CA TRP A 167 -2.25 4.40 -11.35
C TRP A 167 -2.50 5.85 -11.00
N TYR A 168 -2.71 6.63 -12.05
CA TYR A 168 -2.85 8.08 -11.97
C TYR A 168 -3.89 8.57 -12.96
N PRO A 169 -4.44 9.79 -12.79
CA PRO A 169 -5.27 10.43 -13.80
C PRO A 169 -4.60 10.47 -15.18
N ALA A 170 -5.38 10.17 -16.21
CA ALA A 170 -4.94 10.18 -17.62
C ALA A 170 -4.30 11.51 -18.03
N SER A 171 -4.74 12.63 -17.44
CA SER A 171 -4.17 13.96 -17.67
C SER A 171 -2.69 14.07 -17.30
N SER A 172 -2.21 13.25 -16.37
CA SER A 172 -0.81 13.24 -15.93
C SER A 172 0.10 12.43 -16.86
N TYR A 173 -0.46 11.64 -17.79
CA TYR A 173 0.30 10.71 -18.63
C TYR A 173 1.37 11.37 -19.48
N ALA A 174 1.07 12.52 -20.10
CA ALA A 174 2.05 13.22 -20.94
C ALA A 174 3.29 13.65 -20.14
N GLY A 175 3.07 14.19 -18.94
CA GLY A 175 4.15 14.60 -18.03
C GLY A 175 5.01 13.42 -17.60
N TYR A 176 4.39 12.31 -17.17
CA TYR A 176 5.08 11.08 -16.81
C TYR A 176 5.85 10.50 -17.99
N ARG A 177 5.23 10.42 -19.17
CA ARG A 177 5.87 9.92 -20.38
C ARG A 177 7.13 10.70 -20.72
N ASP A 178 7.05 12.02 -20.67
CA ASP A 178 8.16 12.90 -21.00
C ASP A 178 9.25 12.84 -19.92
N ASP A 179 8.89 12.61 -18.66
CA ASP A 179 9.82 12.33 -17.57
C ASP A 179 10.59 11.02 -17.75
N ARG A 180 9.86 9.91 -17.93
CA ARG A 180 10.49 8.59 -18.11
C ARG A 180 11.36 8.54 -19.37
N ALA A 181 11.00 9.26 -20.44
CA ALA A 181 11.82 9.34 -21.64
C ALA A 181 13.21 9.97 -21.42
N ARG A 182 13.42 10.71 -20.31
CA ARG A 182 14.73 11.24 -19.90
C ARG A 182 15.56 10.24 -19.09
N VAL A 183 14.94 9.18 -18.56
CA VAL A 183 15.64 8.14 -17.76
C VAL A 183 16.45 7.22 -18.66
N SER A 184 15.84 6.67 -19.72
CA SER A 184 16.50 5.79 -20.66
C SER A 184 15.85 5.84 -22.05
N ALA A 185 16.45 5.18 -23.03
CA ALA A 185 15.78 4.91 -24.29
C ALA A 185 14.47 4.14 -24.03
N VAL A 186 13.35 4.68 -24.52
CA VAL A 186 12.03 4.06 -24.41
C VAL A 186 11.94 2.89 -25.37
N ARG A 187 11.43 1.75 -24.89
CA ARG A 187 11.22 0.54 -25.68
C ARG A 187 9.77 0.08 -25.58
N PRO A 188 9.15 -0.42 -26.66
CA PRO A 188 7.82 -1.01 -26.57
C PRO A 188 7.88 -2.32 -25.76
N LEU A 189 6.86 -2.54 -24.93
CA LEU A 189 6.60 -3.81 -24.26
C LEU A 189 5.10 -4.08 -24.28
N ARG A 190 4.69 -5.19 -24.90
CA ARG A 190 3.28 -5.62 -24.89
C ARG A 190 2.95 -6.38 -23.60
N MET A 191 1.88 -5.98 -22.92
CA MET A 191 1.31 -6.67 -21.77
C MET A 191 -0.17 -6.31 -21.62
N LEU A 192 -0.97 -7.19 -21.01
CA LEU A 192 -2.42 -6.98 -20.85
C LEU A 192 -3.11 -6.61 -22.19
N GLY A 193 -2.67 -7.23 -23.29
CA GLY A 193 -3.19 -6.95 -24.64
C GLY A 193 -2.78 -5.61 -25.27
N VAL A 194 -2.14 -4.71 -24.53
CA VAL A 194 -1.78 -3.36 -24.98
C VAL A 194 -0.26 -3.17 -25.11
N GLU A 195 0.16 -2.25 -25.98
CA GLU A 195 1.57 -1.84 -26.09
C GLU A 195 1.86 -0.73 -25.08
N GLY A 196 2.73 -1.02 -24.10
CA GLY A 196 3.24 -0.07 -23.12
C GLY A 196 4.61 0.49 -23.50
N ARG A 197 5.01 1.56 -22.81
CA ARG A 197 6.29 2.24 -22.97
C ARG A 197 7.20 1.88 -21.80
N MET A 198 8.19 1.04 -22.06
CA MET A 198 9.14 0.57 -21.06
C MET A 198 10.38 1.46 -21.00
N VAL A 199 10.84 1.74 -19.79
CA VAL A 199 12.13 2.36 -19.48
C VAL A 199 12.93 1.49 -18.52
N THR A 200 14.22 1.76 -18.39
CA THR A 200 15.15 1.03 -17.52
C THR A 200 15.91 2.01 -16.67
N TYR A 201 15.73 1.96 -15.36
CA TYR A 201 16.50 2.78 -14.42
C TYR A 201 17.89 2.18 -14.24
N GLU A 202 17.94 0.88 -13.96
CA GLU A 202 19.17 0.13 -13.82
C GLU A 202 18.92 -1.38 -14.04
N ARG A 203 19.96 -2.19 -13.89
CA ARG A 203 19.82 -3.64 -14.05
C ARG A 203 18.95 -4.21 -12.93
N GLY A 204 17.72 -4.58 -13.28
CA GLY A 204 16.77 -5.14 -12.31
C GLY A 204 15.68 -4.16 -11.89
N ASP A 205 15.74 -2.92 -12.37
CA ASP A 205 14.72 -1.88 -12.19
C ASP A 205 14.16 -1.43 -13.54
N TYR A 206 12.92 -1.83 -13.79
CA TYR A 206 12.19 -1.61 -15.03
C TYR A 206 10.83 -1.04 -14.71
N ALA A 207 10.38 -0.09 -15.52
CA ALA A 207 9.01 0.42 -15.46
C ALA A 207 8.39 0.37 -16.85
N VAL A 208 7.10 0.06 -16.91
CA VAL A 208 6.29 0.15 -18.14
C VAL A 208 5.07 1.00 -17.86
N MET A 209 4.86 2.01 -18.68
CA MET A 209 3.65 2.83 -18.66
C MET A 209 2.67 2.33 -19.72
N LEU A 210 1.47 1.97 -19.31
CA LEU A 210 0.37 1.64 -20.21
C LEU A 210 -0.28 2.94 -20.72
N PRO A 211 -0.80 2.96 -21.97
CA PRO A 211 -1.52 4.12 -22.46
C PRO A 211 -2.77 4.40 -21.60
N PRO A 212 -3.22 5.66 -21.48
CA PRO A 212 -4.39 5.97 -20.69
C PRO A 212 -5.64 5.25 -21.18
N ALA A 213 -6.44 4.77 -20.24
CA ALA A 213 -7.73 4.16 -20.48
C ALA A 213 -8.70 4.52 -19.34
N ARG A 214 -9.93 4.90 -19.71
CA ARG A 214 -11.03 5.26 -18.78
C ARG A 214 -10.63 6.28 -17.70
N GLY A 215 -9.86 7.28 -18.10
CA GLY A 215 -9.51 8.41 -17.23
C GLY A 215 -8.31 8.16 -16.31
N ILE A 216 -7.70 6.98 -16.33
CA ILE A 216 -6.43 6.68 -15.64
C ILE A 216 -5.36 6.19 -16.62
N PHE A 217 -4.11 6.15 -16.20
CA PHE A 217 -3.06 5.31 -16.80
C PHE A 217 -2.34 4.53 -15.70
N VAL A 218 -1.66 3.46 -16.08
CA VAL A 218 -0.96 2.56 -15.14
C VAL A 218 0.53 2.59 -15.41
N GLU A 219 1.34 2.69 -14.36
CA GLU A 219 2.77 2.42 -14.37
C GLU A 219 3.04 1.15 -13.57
N ILE A 220 3.81 0.21 -14.13
CA ILE A 220 4.15 -1.05 -13.48
C ILE A 220 5.66 -1.12 -13.37
N ARG A 221 6.18 -0.97 -12.15
CA ARG A 221 7.61 -0.93 -11.88
C ARG A 221 8.04 -2.13 -11.06
N SER A 222 9.24 -2.65 -11.28
CA SER A 222 9.81 -3.70 -10.46
C SER A 222 11.19 -3.34 -9.96
N GLN A 223 11.61 -3.89 -8.83
CA GLN A 223 12.99 -3.83 -8.37
C GLN A 223 13.51 -5.22 -7.98
N GLY A 224 14.83 -5.41 -8.06
CA GLY A 224 15.51 -6.63 -7.60
C GLY A 224 15.34 -7.86 -8.51
N LEU A 225 14.79 -7.70 -9.72
CA LEU A 225 14.60 -8.83 -10.65
C LEU A 225 15.89 -9.20 -11.39
N PRO A 226 16.05 -10.46 -11.86
CA PRO A 226 17.24 -10.92 -12.56
C PRO A 226 17.30 -10.43 -14.03
N GLY A 227 17.20 -9.11 -14.24
CA GLY A 227 17.23 -8.46 -15.54
C GLY A 227 15.88 -8.46 -16.28
N LEU A 228 15.91 -7.99 -17.53
CA LEU A 228 14.72 -7.76 -18.35
C LEU A 228 13.90 -9.03 -18.60
N ALA A 229 14.56 -10.19 -18.73
CA ALA A 229 13.88 -11.46 -18.90
C ALA A 229 13.05 -11.82 -17.66
N GLY A 230 13.59 -11.59 -16.45
CA GLY A 230 12.88 -11.78 -15.19
C GLY A 230 11.68 -10.83 -15.06
N TYR A 231 11.85 -9.56 -15.44
CA TYR A 231 10.76 -8.59 -15.48
C TYR A 231 9.63 -9.02 -16.41
N ARG A 232 9.95 -9.38 -17.66
CA ARG A 232 8.97 -9.86 -18.64
C ARG A 232 8.22 -11.09 -18.16
N ALA A 233 8.93 -12.05 -17.55
CA ALA A 233 8.31 -13.26 -17.01
C ALA A 233 7.36 -12.96 -15.84
N LEU A 234 7.68 -11.97 -15.00
CA LEU A 234 6.83 -11.56 -13.88
C LEU A 234 5.58 -10.82 -14.37
N VAL A 235 5.72 -9.80 -15.22
CA VAL A 235 4.57 -9.00 -15.67
C VAL A 235 3.63 -9.79 -16.59
N ALA A 236 4.09 -10.89 -17.19
CA ALA A 236 3.23 -11.82 -17.92
C ALA A 236 2.29 -12.63 -17.00
N GLN A 237 2.53 -12.63 -15.67
CA GLN A 237 1.67 -13.26 -14.67
C GLN A 237 0.65 -12.29 -14.06
N LEU A 238 0.68 -11.01 -14.46
CA LEU A 238 -0.37 -10.07 -14.12
C LEU A 238 -1.62 -10.38 -14.94
N ARG A 239 -2.75 -10.44 -14.25
CA ARG A 239 -4.07 -10.61 -14.85
C ARG A 239 -4.98 -9.49 -14.40
N GLN A 240 -5.77 -8.98 -15.33
CA GLN A 240 -6.90 -8.13 -15.00
C GLN A 240 -8.05 -9.03 -14.56
N VAL A 241 -8.80 -8.59 -13.56
CA VAL A 241 -9.96 -9.33 -13.05
C VAL A 241 -11.11 -8.36 -12.75
N ASP A 242 -12.30 -8.89 -12.49
CA ASP A 242 -13.45 -8.10 -12.04
C ASP A 242 -13.25 -7.59 -10.59
N ALA A 243 -14.05 -6.60 -10.20
CA ALA A 243 -13.92 -5.92 -8.90
C ALA A 243 -14.06 -6.89 -7.71
N ARG A 244 -14.96 -7.86 -7.80
CA ARG A 244 -15.20 -8.82 -6.72
C ARG A 244 -14.04 -9.81 -6.61
N THR A 245 -13.55 -10.33 -7.73
CA THR A 245 -12.38 -11.22 -7.76
C THR A 245 -11.13 -10.49 -7.26
N TRP A 246 -10.95 -9.21 -7.62
CA TRP A 246 -9.83 -8.42 -7.12
C TRP A 246 -9.91 -8.24 -5.61
N LEU A 247 -11.06 -7.80 -5.06
CA LEU A 247 -11.27 -7.66 -3.61
C LEU A 247 -11.06 -8.98 -2.85
N ALA A 248 -11.50 -10.11 -3.42
CA ALA A 248 -11.32 -11.42 -2.83
C ALA A 248 -9.87 -11.93 -2.87
N SER A 249 -9.03 -11.36 -3.74
CA SER A 249 -7.61 -11.69 -3.85
C SER A 249 -6.73 -10.93 -2.85
N LEU A 250 -7.26 -9.86 -2.23
CA LEU A 250 -6.53 -9.05 -1.27
C LEU A 250 -6.28 -9.86 0.02
N PRO A 251 -5.07 -9.76 0.61
CA PRO A 251 -4.80 -10.42 1.88
C PRO A 251 -5.63 -9.78 2.99
N SER A 252 -5.85 -10.51 4.09
CA SER A 252 -6.60 -10.02 5.25
C SER A 252 -5.96 -8.82 5.96
N THR A 253 -4.70 -8.49 5.63
CA THR A 253 -4.01 -7.28 6.10
C THR A 253 -4.49 -6.01 5.39
N VAL A 254 -5.16 -6.15 4.25
CA VAL A 254 -5.86 -5.06 3.58
C VAL A 254 -7.23 -4.89 4.22
N VAL A 255 -7.49 -3.67 4.67
CA VAL A 255 -8.79 -3.26 5.19
C VAL A 255 -9.66 -2.86 4.01
N VAL A 256 -10.85 -3.45 3.91
CA VAL A 256 -11.92 -2.98 3.04
C VAL A 256 -12.87 -2.20 3.95
N PRO A 257 -12.83 -0.86 3.95
CA PRO A 257 -13.54 -0.07 4.95
C PRO A 257 -15.05 -0.34 4.95
N ASP A 258 -15.59 -0.52 6.15
CA ASP A 258 -17.01 -0.48 6.42
C ASP A 258 -17.28 0.32 7.71
N ALA A 259 -18.55 0.65 7.95
CA ALA A 259 -18.94 1.49 9.09
C ALA A 259 -18.54 0.90 10.45
N THR A 260 -18.53 -0.43 10.58
CA THR A 260 -18.14 -1.13 11.80
C THR A 260 -16.66 -0.96 12.06
N THR A 261 -15.83 -1.24 11.05
CA THR A 261 -14.37 -1.13 11.11
C THR A 261 -13.95 0.29 11.45
N THR A 262 -14.57 1.30 10.85
CA THR A 262 -14.31 2.72 11.18
C THR A 262 -14.67 3.03 12.64
N THR A 263 -15.81 2.52 13.11
CA THR A 263 -16.28 2.76 14.48
C THR A 263 -15.33 2.15 15.49
N ASP A 264 -14.86 0.94 15.25
CA ASP A 264 -13.92 0.24 16.13
C ASP A 264 -12.56 0.97 16.20
N LEU A 265 -12.06 1.45 15.05
CA LEU A 265 -10.80 2.20 14.99
C LEU A 265 -10.88 3.59 15.63
N LEU A 266 -12.06 4.21 15.67
CA LEU A 266 -12.30 5.48 16.35
C LEU A 266 -12.57 5.31 17.86
N ALA A 267 -12.68 4.08 18.37
CA ALA A 267 -12.96 3.86 19.78
C ALA A 267 -11.86 4.46 20.67
N GLY A 268 -12.27 5.30 21.62
CA GLY A 268 -11.34 5.99 22.54
C GLY A 268 -10.64 7.22 21.96
N ILE A 269 -10.95 7.62 20.73
CA ILE A 269 -10.40 8.84 20.09
C ILE A 269 -11.40 9.99 20.24
N PRO A 270 -11.06 11.11 20.92
CA PRO A 270 -11.92 12.29 20.95
C PRO A 270 -12.11 12.87 19.55
N LEU A 271 -13.35 13.05 19.11
CA LEU A 271 -13.66 13.59 17.77
C LEU A 271 -13.86 15.11 17.82
N PRO A 272 -13.37 15.86 16.82
CA PRO A 272 -13.60 17.29 16.74
C PRO A 272 -15.11 17.61 16.55
N PRO A 273 -15.58 18.79 16.98
CA PRO A 273 -16.98 19.18 16.79
C PRO A 273 -17.39 19.13 15.32
N GLY A 274 -18.51 18.48 15.02
CA GLY A 274 -19.01 18.34 13.65
C GLY A 274 -18.21 17.36 12.77
N PHE A 275 -17.35 16.51 13.35
CA PHE A 275 -16.64 15.49 12.59
C PHE A 275 -17.62 14.54 11.88
N ASP A 276 -17.63 14.63 10.56
CA ASP A 276 -18.35 13.70 9.70
C ASP A 276 -17.57 12.39 9.61
N ARG A 277 -18.20 11.28 10.01
CA ARG A 277 -17.57 9.95 9.93
C ARG A 277 -17.70 9.33 8.55
N ASP A 278 -18.65 9.79 7.75
CA ASP A 278 -18.94 9.20 6.43
C ASP A 278 -17.83 9.54 5.42
N VAL A 279 -17.05 10.59 5.68
CA VAL A 279 -15.83 10.90 4.89
C VAL A 279 -14.76 9.81 5.00
N LEU A 280 -14.81 8.97 6.05
CA LEU A 280 -13.86 7.87 6.25
C LEU A 280 -14.29 6.59 5.54
N SER A 281 -15.59 6.35 5.42
CA SER A 281 -16.14 5.18 4.71
C SER A 281 -16.09 5.33 3.19
N ALA A 282 -15.97 6.56 2.68
CA ALA A 282 -15.75 6.85 1.27
C ALA A 282 -14.32 6.48 0.78
N THR A 283 -13.51 5.84 1.64
CA THR A 283 -12.14 5.45 1.30
C THR A 283 -12.09 4.01 0.78
N GLY A 284 -11.30 3.78 -0.25
CA GLY A 284 -11.18 2.45 -0.86
C GLY A 284 -10.40 1.46 -0.03
N PRO A 285 -10.30 0.21 -0.53
CA PRO A 285 -9.44 -0.80 0.04
C PRO A 285 -8.01 -0.28 0.21
N GLN A 286 -7.44 -0.47 1.38
CA GLN A 286 -6.10 0.01 1.69
C GLN A 286 -5.49 -0.83 2.82
N ASP A 287 -4.18 -0.89 2.91
CA ASP A 287 -3.56 -1.58 4.04
C ASP A 287 -3.89 -0.89 5.37
N SER A 288 -3.79 -1.66 6.47
CA SER A 288 -4.18 -1.17 7.79
C SER A 288 -3.42 0.08 8.25
N TYR A 289 -2.17 0.25 7.80
CA TYR A 289 -1.38 1.44 8.11
C TYR A 289 -1.96 2.67 7.40
N GLN A 290 -2.18 2.58 6.09
CA GLN A 290 -2.75 3.67 5.30
C GLN A 290 -4.16 4.04 5.76
N TYR A 291 -4.97 3.05 6.16
CA TYR A 291 -6.28 3.34 6.72
C TYR A 291 -6.16 4.13 8.04
N GLY A 292 -5.22 3.72 8.89
CA GLY A 292 -4.93 4.43 10.13
C GLY A 292 -4.45 5.86 9.90
N VAL A 293 -3.61 6.10 8.88
CA VAL A 293 -3.20 7.45 8.45
C VAL A 293 -4.42 8.30 8.12
N LYS A 294 -5.35 7.80 7.28
CA LYS A 294 -6.54 8.56 6.89
C LYS A 294 -7.43 8.91 8.08
N ILE A 295 -7.71 7.93 8.96
CA ILE A 295 -8.57 8.13 10.13
C ILE A 295 -7.94 9.14 11.09
N THR A 296 -6.70 8.90 11.50
CA THR A 296 -6.05 9.72 12.53
C THR A 296 -5.63 11.08 12.00
N GLY A 297 -5.26 11.17 10.71
CA GLY A 297 -5.05 12.42 10.00
C GLY A 297 -6.32 13.27 9.96
N ALA A 298 -7.45 12.73 9.53
CA ALA A 298 -8.71 13.48 9.48
C ALA A 298 -9.14 14.01 10.86
N VAL A 299 -9.02 13.19 11.91
CA VAL A 299 -9.31 13.61 13.29
C VAL A 299 -8.36 14.72 13.73
N ALA A 300 -7.05 14.56 13.49
CA ALA A 300 -6.05 15.57 13.85
C ALA A 300 -6.29 16.88 13.11
N CYS A 301 -6.57 16.83 11.80
CA CYS A 301 -6.94 17.99 10.98
C CYS A 301 -8.11 18.77 11.57
N GLY A 302 -9.20 18.10 11.97
CA GLY A 302 -10.36 18.79 12.53
C GLY A 302 -10.08 19.47 13.87
N TRP A 303 -9.23 18.87 14.72
CA TRP A 303 -8.79 19.49 15.97
C TRP A 303 -7.84 20.67 15.73
N LEU A 304 -6.90 20.54 14.78
CA LEU A 304 -5.97 21.60 14.44
C LEU A 304 -6.69 22.83 13.85
N ARG A 305 -7.71 22.63 13.01
CA ARG A 305 -8.60 23.72 12.57
C ARG A 305 -9.37 24.35 13.71
N SER A 306 -9.90 23.53 14.62
CA SER A 306 -10.58 24.04 15.82
C SER A 306 -9.66 24.91 16.67
N TRP A 307 -8.35 24.63 16.68
CA TRP A 307 -7.35 25.47 17.33
C TRP A 307 -7.07 26.77 16.57
N THR A 308 -6.85 26.71 15.25
CA THR A 308 -6.51 27.90 14.47
C THR A 308 -7.67 28.89 14.39
N ASP A 309 -8.87 28.39 14.10
CA ASP A 309 -10.03 29.20 13.70
C ASP A 309 -10.98 29.45 14.88
N GLY A 310 -10.84 28.65 15.95
CA GLY A 310 -11.72 28.69 17.10
C GLY A 310 -11.36 29.75 18.14
N ASP A 311 -12.31 29.97 19.05
CA ASP A 311 -12.12 30.79 20.24
C ASP A 311 -11.21 30.11 21.29
N ALA A 312 -10.99 30.78 22.42
CA ALA A 312 -10.15 30.25 23.50
C ALA A 312 -10.64 28.88 24.02
N ALA A 313 -11.95 28.63 24.04
CA ALA A 313 -12.51 27.38 24.51
C ALA A 313 -12.35 26.25 23.48
N ALA A 314 -12.50 26.54 22.19
CA ALA A 314 -12.21 25.61 21.10
C ALA A 314 -10.72 25.21 21.07
N ARG A 315 -9.83 26.19 21.26
CA ARG A 315 -8.39 25.98 21.43
C ARG A 315 -8.08 25.04 22.59
N GLN A 316 -8.60 25.33 23.78
CA GLN A 316 -8.36 24.48 24.94
C GLN A 316 -8.86 23.03 24.73
N ARG A 317 -10.02 22.85 24.09
CA ARG A 317 -10.54 21.52 23.74
C ARG A 317 -9.63 20.78 22.76
N ALA A 318 -9.10 21.46 21.75
CA ALA A 318 -8.16 20.86 20.80
C ALA A 318 -6.88 20.37 21.48
N VAL A 319 -6.30 21.15 22.39
CA VAL A 319 -5.13 20.73 23.19
C VAL A 319 -5.46 19.50 24.03
N GLN A 320 -6.57 19.52 24.76
CA GLN A 320 -6.98 18.38 25.60
C GLN A 320 -7.17 17.12 24.76
N ALA A 321 -7.88 17.22 23.64
CA ALA A 321 -8.13 16.10 22.76
C ALA A 321 -6.83 15.53 22.17
N LEU A 322 -6.01 16.37 21.54
CA LEU A 322 -4.78 15.92 20.88
C LEU A 322 -3.69 15.46 21.87
N SER A 323 -3.68 15.96 23.10
CA SER A 323 -2.77 15.45 24.14
C SER A 323 -2.98 13.95 24.47
N THR A 324 -4.16 13.40 24.15
CA THR A 324 -4.44 11.96 24.30
C THR A 324 -3.92 11.12 23.13
N SER A 325 -3.38 11.74 22.07
CA SER A 325 -2.95 11.03 20.85
C SER A 325 -1.82 10.03 21.07
N HIS A 326 -0.98 10.25 22.08
CA HIS A 326 0.02 9.28 22.53
C HIS A 326 -0.62 7.98 23.06
N ASP A 327 -1.90 8.02 23.42
CA ASP A 327 -2.66 6.88 23.94
C ASP A 327 -3.60 6.21 22.93
N TRP A 328 -3.77 6.77 21.74
CA TRP A 328 -4.64 6.20 20.72
C TRP A 328 -4.08 4.86 20.24
N ALA A 329 -4.86 3.78 20.43
CA ALA A 329 -4.45 2.42 20.12
C ALA A 329 -3.97 2.26 18.67
N ILE A 330 -4.67 2.90 17.72
CA ILE A 330 -4.32 2.88 16.30
C ILE A 330 -2.95 3.53 16.02
N LEU A 331 -2.61 4.66 16.66
CA LEU A 331 -1.30 5.30 16.50
C LEU A 331 -0.18 4.46 17.12
N LYS A 332 -0.43 3.81 18.27
CA LYS A 332 0.52 2.85 18.88
C LYS A 332 0.76 1.63 18.00
N GLN A 333 -0.26 1.13 17.32
CA GLN A 333 -0.11 0.03 16.37
C GLN A 333 0.70 0.47 15.14
N MET A 334 0.38 1.63 14.58
CA MET A 334 1.03 2.17 13.38
C MET A 334 2.52 2.48 13.58
N SER A 335 2.95 2.84 14.80
CA SER A 335 4.34 3.21 15.07
C SER A 335 5.34 2.05 14.87
N ALA A 336 4.85 0.80 14.82
CA ALA A 336 5.67 -0.35 14.48
C ALA A 336 5.98 -0.44 12.97
N SER A 337 5.20 0.23 12.12
CA SER A 337 5.26 0.10 10.65
C SER A 337 5.64 1.39 9.92
N GLY A 338 5.59 2.55 10.59
CA GLY A 338 6.03 3.81 10.00
C GLY A 338 5.87 5.02 10.93
N ASP A 339 6.30 6.18 10.43
CA ASP A 339 6.54 7.37 11.27
C ASP A 339 5.37 8.36 11.35
N PHE A 340 4.26 8.14 10.61
CA PHE A 340 3.09 9.02 10.66
C PHE A 340 2.60 9.34 12.10
N PRO A 341 2.56 8.38 13.06
CA PRO A 341 2.20 8.71 14.44
C PRO A 341 3.07 9.81 15.07
N ALA A 342 4.37 9.84 14.75
CA ALA A 342 5.26 10.88 15.26
C ALA A 342 4.87 12.28 14.75
N VAL A 343 4.32 12.39 13.54
CA VAL A 343 3.80 13.65 13.00
C VAL A 343 2.61 14.14 13.83
N VAL A 344 1.65 13.25 14.14
CA VAL A 344 0.48 13.59 14.96
C VAL A 344 0.90 13.98 16.38
N TRP A 345 1.81 13.22 16.99
CA TRP A 345 2.34 13.49 18.33
C TRP A 345 3.11 14.81 18.39
N GLN A 346 3.94 15.11 17.39
CA GLN A 346 4.64 16.39 17.30
C GLN A 346 3.66 17.57 17.29
N TYR A 347 2.58 17.49 16.53
CA TYR A 347 1.56 18.53 16.52
C TYR A 347 0.81 18.64 17.85
N ALA A 348 0.50 17.51 18.49
CA ALA A 348 -0.10 17.53 19.83
C ALA A 348 0.81 18.22 20.86
N ASP A 349 2.11 17.89 20.84
CA ASP A 349 3.11 18.46 21.74
C ASP A 349 3.34 19.96 21.47
N ASP A 350 3.30 20.39 20.21
CA ASP A 350 3.36 21.80 19.84
C ASP A 350 2.17 22.59 20.37
N LEU A 351 0.94 22.08 20.22
CA LEU A 351 -0.25 22.70 20.78
C LEU A 351 -0.19 22.78 22.30
N ALA A 352 0.24 21.72 22.97
CA ALA A 352 0.40 21.69 24.42
C ALA A 352 1.41 22.73 24.92
N ALA A 353 2.43 23.03 24.11
CA ALA A 353 3.40 24.09 24.37
C ALA A 353 2.94 25.50 23.94
N GLY A 354 1.70 25.65 23.47
CA GLY A 354 1.15 26.92 22.98
C GLY A 354 1.75 27.39 21.65
N ARG A 355 2.39 26.49 20.89
CA ARG A 355 2.93 26.78 19.55
C ARG A 355 1.87 26.48 18.50
N ALA A 356 1.71 27.40 17.54
CA ALA A 356 0.83 27.17 16.40
C ALA A 356 1.59 26.31 15.35
N PRO A 357 1.13 25.09 15.05
CA PRO A 357 1.73 24.28 14.01
C PRO A 357 1.47 24.90 12.65
N THR A 358 2.47 24.84 11.77
CA THR A 358 2.37 25.34 10.39
C THR A 358 2.48 24.19 9.40
N GLY A 359 1.77 24.29 8.28
CA GLY A 359 1.80 23.29 7.21
C GLY A 359 1.21 21.93 7.59
N PHE A 360 0.38 21.86 8.64
CA PHE A 360 -0.23 20.62 9.08
C PHE A 360 -1.18 20.05 8.03
N GLU A 361 -1.74 20.90 7.17
CA GLU A 361 -2.64 20.51 6.08
C GLU A 361 -1.96 19.58 5.10
N GLY A 362 -0.74 19.93 4.67
CA GLY A 362 0.04 19.10 3.76
C GLY A 362 0.60 17.85 4.44
N ALA A 363 1.06 17.97 5.69
CA ALA A 363 1.66 16.86 6.42
C ALA A 363 0.65 15.78 6.82
N LEU A 364 -0.60 16.16 7.12
CA LEU A 364 -1.67 15.24 7.53
C LEU A 364 -2.63 14.88 6.38
N GLY A 365 -2.46 15.49 5.20
CA GLY A 365 -3.37 15.28 4.07
C GLY A 365 -4.79 15.80 4.34
N CYS A 366 -4.91 16.96 5.00
CA CYS A 366 -6.21 17.52 5.36
C CYS A 366 -7.02 17.89 4.09
N ALA A 367 -8.24 17.36 3.96
CA ALA A 367 -9.15 17.70 2.87
C ALA A 367 -9.54 19.19 2.94
N HIS A 368 -9.37 19.94 1.84
CA HIS A 368 -9.68 21.37 1.77
C HIS A 368 -11.17 21.69 1.74
#